data_AF-A0AAD4TC41-F1
#
_entry.id   AF-A0AAD4TC41-F1
#
_cell.length_a   1.000
_cell.length_b   1.000
_cell.length_c   1.000
_cell.angle_alpha   90.00
_cell.angle_beta   90.00
_cell.angle_gamma   90.00
#
_symmetry.space_group_name_H-M   'P 1'
#
loop_
_entity.id
_entity.type
_entity.pdbx_description
1 polymer ?
#
loop_
_entity_poly.entity_id
_entity_poly.type
_entity_poly.pdbx_seq_one_letter_code
_entity_poly.pdbx_strand_id
1 'polypeptide(L)'
;DKAGEVVFIPRISLTPSSSHVLIRMTRRQFFIRLAYAMAINKSQGQSLKYMGVYLRSHVFSHGQLYVAMSRCTSAGRIHVLLPKNSSRHETTNVVYPEVLS
;
A
#
# COMPACT_ATOMS: atom_id res chain seq x y z
N ASP A 1 -14.75 -17.94 5.27
CA ASP A 1 -14.91 -19.37 5.58
C ASP A 1 -13.80 -20.26 5.00
N LYS A 2 -12.54 -20.03 5.37
CA LYS A 2 -11.39 -20.94 5.13
C LYS A 2 -10.40 -20.96 6.30
N ALA A 3 -10.84 -20.51 7.47
CA ALA A 3 -9.97 -20.43 8.64
C ALA A 3 -9.68 -21.85 9.16
N GLY A 4 -8.40 -22.18 9.36
CA GLY A 4 -7.95 -23.50 9.83
C GLY A 4 -7.65 -24.53 8.73
N GLU A 5 -7.87 -24.20 7.45
CA GLU A 5 -7.54 -25.08 6.32
C GLU A 5 -6.04 -25.02 6.00
N VAL A 6 -5.38 -26.18 5.92
CA VAL A 6 -3.98 -26.26 5.47
C VAL A 6 -3.96 -26.24 3.96
N VAL A 7 -3.36 -25.21 3.38
CA VAL A 7 -3.22 -25.04 1.93
C VAL A 7 -1.76 -24.98 1.52
N PHE A 8 -1.42 -25.66 0.42
CA PHE A 8 -0.10 -25.55 -0.19
C PHE A 8 -0.01 -24.31 -1.07
N ILE A 9 0.97 -23.45 -0.82
CA ILE A 9 1.21 -22.25 -1.62
C ILE A 9 2.37 -22.53 -2.58
N PRO A 10 2.14 -22.52 -3.92
CA PRO A 10 3.21 -22.77 -4.88
C PRO A 10 4.19 -21.59 -4.96
N ARG A 11 5.45 -21.89 -5.30
CA ARG A 11 6.44 -20.86 -5.66
C ARG A 11 6.30 -20.50 -7.13
N ILE A 12 6.24 -19.21 -7.43
CA ILE A 12 6.15 -18.66 -8.78
C ILE A 12 7.52 -18.11 -9.19
N SER A 13 7.92 -18.37 -10.44
CA SER A 13 9.12 -17.80 -11.06
C SER A 13 8.72 -16.58 -11.90
N LEU A 14 9.27 -15.42 -11.57
CA LEU A 14 9.06 -14.17 -12.30
C LEU A 14 10.31 -13.86 -13.12
N THR A 15 10.16 -13.81 -14.44
CA THR A 15 11.21 -13.41 -15.37
C THR A 15 10.75 -12.10 -16.04
N PRO A 16 11.50 -10.99 -15.95
CA PRO A 16 11.15 -9.76 -16.62
C PRO A 16 11.21 -9.95 -18.15
N SER A 17 10.25 -9.37 -18.87
CA SER A 17 10.08 -9.52 -20.33
C SER A 17 10.94 -8.56 -21.16
N SER A 18 11.82 -7.77 -20.53
CA SER A 18 12.61 -6.76 -21.22
C SER A 18 13.65 -7.40 -22.14
N SER A 19 13.60 -7.04 -23.42
CA SER A 19 14.52 -7.45 -24.49
C SER A 19 15.90 -6.80 -24.41
N HIS A 20 16.11 -5.84 -23.50
CA HIS A 20 17.33 -5.03 -23.43
C HIS A 20 18.36 -5.52 -22.40
N VAL A 21 18.08 -6.62 -21.68
CA VAL A 21 18.97 -7.12 -20.63
C VAL A 21 19.80 -8.29 -21.15
N LEU A 22 21.13 -8.16 -21.12
CA LEU A 22 22.08 -9.19 -21.56
C LEU A 22 22.04 -10.46 -20.70
N ILE A 23 21.49 -10.38 -19.49
CA ILE A 23 21.36 -11.50 -18.55
C ILE A 23 19.89 -11.67 -18.17
N ARG A 24 19.35 -12.87 -18.39
CA ARG A 24 17.99 -13.23 -18.00
C ARG A 24 17.95 -13.56 -16.51
N MET A 25 17.40 -12.67 -15.70
CA MET A 25 17.21 -12.87 -14.26
C MET A 25 15.83 -13.46 -13.96
N THR A 26 15.79 -14.55 -13.20
CA THR A 26 14.52 -15.17 -12.77
C THR A 26 14.43 -15.14 -11.25
N ARG A 27 13.33 -14.60 -10.71
CA ARG A 27 13.06 -14.55 -9.27
C ARG A 27 11.98 -15.55 -8.89
N ARG A 28 12.35 -16.60 -8.14
CA ARG A 28 11.40 -17.61 -7.62
C ARG A 28 11.02 -17.30 -6.18
N GLN A 29 9.75 -17.04 -5.91
CA GLN A 29 9.25 -16.67 -4.57
C GLN A 29 7.85 -17.23 -4.31
N PHE A 30 7.46 -17.33 -3.04
CA PHE A 30 6.06 -17.51 -2.68
C PHE A 30 5.26 -16.22 -2.92
N PHE A 31 4.01 -16.35 -3.32
CA PHE A 31 3.11 -15.20 -3.52
C PHE A 31 2.46 -14.76 -2.19
N ILE A 32 3.28 -14.56 -1.17
CA ILE A 32 2.85 -14.08 0.14
C ILE A 32 3.72 -12.92 0.57
N ARG A 33 3.11 -11.96 1.26
CA ARG A 33 3.80 -10.83 1.88
C ARG A 33 3.16 -10.61 3.23
N LEU A 34 3.97 -10.29 4.24
CA LEU A 34 3.44 -9.78 5.50
C LEU A 34 2.69 -8.47 5.19
N ALA A 35 1.40 -8.42 5.49
CA ALA A 35 0.52 -7.34 5.00
C ALA A 35 -0.30 -6.67 6.10
N TYR A 36 0.14 -6.76 7.36
CA TYR A 36 -0.53 -6.07 8.46
C TYR A 36 -0.51 -4.54 8.29
N ALA A 37 0.62 -4.02 7.80
CA ALA A 37 0.75 -2.63 7.38
C ALA A 37 1.45 -2.58 6.02
N MET A 38 1.04 -1.65 5.17
CA MET A 38 1.65 -1.42 3.86
C MET A 38 1.70 0.06 3.56
N ALA A 39 2.69 0.47 2.77
CA ALA A 39 2.75 1.84 2.27
C ALA A 39 1.59 2.11 1.32
N ILE A 40 1.09 3.35 1.31
CA ILE A 40 -0.03 3.80 0.46
C ILE A 40 0.21 3.40 -1.01
N ASN A 41 1.41 3.64 -1.54
CA ASN A 41 1.75 3.30 -2.93
C ASN A 41 1.66 1.79 -3.22
N LYS A 42 1.91 0.92 -2.23
CA LYS A 42 1.79 -0.53 -2.40
C LYS A 42 0.34 -1.01 -2.34
N SER A 43 -0.56 -0.22 -1.75
CA SER A 43 -2.00 -0.51 -1.71
C SER A 43 -2.74 -0.12 -3.00
N GLN A 44 -2.08 0.58 -3.93
CA GLN A 44 -2.70 1.02 -5.17
C GLN A 44 -3.20 -0.18 -5.98
N GLY A 45 -4.45 -0.10 -6.44
CA GLY A 45 -5.13 -1.19 -7.16
C GLY A 45 -5.74 -2.28 -6.28
N GLN A 46 -5.60 -2.19 -4.94
CA GLN A 46 -6.24 -3.11 -4.01
C GLN A 46 -7.51 -2.51 -3.41
N SER A 47 -8.45 -3.38 -3.02
CA SER A 47 -9.66 -3.02 -2.26
C SER A 47 -9.63 -3.70 -0.89
N LEU A 48 -9.75 -2.91 0.18
CA LEU A 48 -9.67 -3.37 1.57
C LEU A 48 -11.03 -3.23 2.25
N LYS A 49 -11.44 -4.29 2.98
CA LYS A 49 -12.72 -4.30 3.71
C LYS A 49 -12.70 -3.38 4.94
N TYR A 50 -11.58 -3.33 5.64
CA TYR A 50 -11.31 -2.48 6.80
C TYR A 50 -9.91 -1.89 6.65
N MET A 51 -9.72 -0.63 7.04
CA MET A 51 -8.44 0.04 6.86
C MET A 51 -8.13 1.00 8.02
N GLY A 52 -6.91 0.89 8.53
CA GLY A 52 -6.30 1.92 9.37
C GLY A 52 -5.30 2.75 8.55
N VAL A 53 -5.42 4.07 8.58
CA VAL A 53 -4.45 4.98 7.95
C VAL A 53 -3.61 5.63 9.05
N TYR A 54 -2.31 5.39 9.02
CA TYR A 54 -1.37 5.93 10.00
C TYR A 54 -0.72 7.22 9.47
N LEU A 55 -1.10 8.37 10.01
CA LEU A 55 -0.68 9.71 9.58
C LEU A 55 -0.06 10.51 10.74
N ARG A 56 0.89 9.93 11.48
CA ARG A 56 1.67 10.72 12.45
C ARG A 56 2.65 11.69 11.81
N SER A 57 2.99 11.46 10.55
CA SER A 57 3.77 12.35 9.70
C SER A 57 2.90 12.78 8.53
N HIS A 58 3.16 13.98 8.00
CA HIS A 58 2.41 14.50 6.86
C HIS A 58 2.60 13.62 5.62
N VAL A 59 1.56 13.62 4.78
CA VAL A 59 1.54 12.89 3.52
C VAL A 59 2.53 13.56 2.56
N PHE A 60 3.40 12.74 1.95
CA PHE A 60 4.55 13.22 1.18
C PHE A 60 4.20 13.71 -0.22
N SER A 61 3.10 13.23 -0.83
CA SER A 61 2.75 13.67 -2.19
C SER A 61 1.28 13.92 -2.37
N HIS A 62 0.97 14.77 -3.35
CA HIS A 62 -0.39 15.04 -3.78
C HIS A 62 -1.12 13.74 -4.12
N GLY A 63 -2.37 13.61 -3.66
CA GLY A 63 -3.23 12.47 -3.98
C GLY A 63 -2.95 11.19 -3.19
N GLN A 64 -1.89 11.08 -2.39
CA GLN A 64 -1.64 9.88 -1.58
C GLN A 64 -2.74 9.63 -0.54
N LEU A 65 -3.22 10.68 0.14
CA LEU A 65 -4.33 10.54 1.07
C LEU A 65 -5.59 10.06 0.35
N TYR A 66 -5.87 10.61 -0.83
CA TYR A 66 -6.99 10.16 -1.67
C TYR A 66 -6.83 8.70 -2.10
N VAL A 67 -5.63 8.29 -2.53
CA VAL A 67 -5.33 6.90 -2.88
C VAL A 67 -5.60 6.00 -1.68
N ALA A 68 -5.15 6.36 -0.48
CA ALA A 68 -5.42 5.60 0.74
C ALA A 68 -6.92 5.50 1.03
N MET A 69 -7.64 6.63 1.09
CA MET A 69 -9.08 6.67 1.40
C MET A 69 -9.92 5.90 0.39
N SER A 70 -9.55 5.95 -0.90
CA SER A 70 -10.24 5.23 -1.98
C SER A 70 -10.02 3.71 -1.95
N ARG A 71 -9.11 3.18 -1.11
CA ARG A 71 -8.92 1.72 -0.99
C ARG A 71 -10.06 1.03 -0.25
N CYS A 72 -10.86 1.76 0.53
CA CYS A 72 -11.99 1.19 1.25
C CYS A 72 -13.33 1.66 0.67
N THR A 73 -14.28 0.74 0.56
CA THR A 73 -15.59 1.00 -0.05
C THR A 73 -16.51 1.83 0.83
N SER A 74 -16.28 1.86 2.15
CA SER A 74 -17.15 2.56 3.11
C SER A 74 -16.33 3.38 4.08
N ALA A 75 -16.67 4.67 4.22
CA ALA A 75 -16.00 5.59 5.13
C ALA A 75 -16.03 5.13 6.60
N GLY A 76 -17.13 4.49 7.03
CA GLY A 76 -17.27 3.97 8.40
C GLY A 76 -16.32 2.81 8.75
N ARG A 77 -15.57 2.29 7.77
CA ARG A 77 -14.56 1.23 7.96
C ARG A 77 -13.12 1.75 7.85
N ILE A 78 -12.98 3.08 7.79
CA ILE A 78 -11.70 3.76 7.73
C ILE A 78 -11.43 4.42 9.08
N HIS A 79 -10.30 4.08 9.68
CA HIS A 79 -9.83 4.72 10.91
C HIS A 79 -8.52 5.44 10.63
N VAL A 80 -8.45 6.74 10.91
CA VAL A 80 -7.26 7.55 10.67
C VAL A 80 -6.61 7.90 12.00
N LEU A 81 -5.33 7.57 12.15
CA LEU A 81 -4.53 7.96 13.31
C LEU A 81 -3.72 9.22 12.96
N LEU A 82 -4.05 10.32 13.63
CA LEU A 82 -3.38 11.63 13.50
C LEU A 82 -2.38 11.86 14.64
N PRO A 83 -1.48 12.87 14.53
CA PRO A 83 -0.61 13.28 15.61
C PRO A 83 -1.42 13.78 16.82
N LYS A 84 -0.97 13.48 18.05
CA LYS A 84 -1.67 13.88 19.29
C LYS A 84 -1.82 15.40 19.45
N ASN A 85 -0.96 16.17 18.81
CA ASN A 85 -0.90 17.63 18.92
C ASN A 85 -1.76 18.34 17.86
N SER A 86 -2.41 17.60 16.97
CA SER A 86 -3.30 18.15 15.96
C SER A 86 -4.63 18.54 16.61
N SER A 87 -4.81 19.84 16.87
CA SER A 87 -6.05 20.40 17.42
C SER A 87 -7.24 20.33 16.44
N ARG A 88 -6.96 20.19 15.15
CA ARG A 88 -7.94 19.92 14.09
C ARG A 88 -7.67 18.54 13.48
N HIS A 89 -8.74 17.83 13.11
CA HIS A 89 -8.67 16.53 12.42
C HIS A 89 -8.24 16.67 10.96
N GLU A 90 -7.14 17.37 10.72
CA GLU A 90 -6.64 17.78 9.41
C GLU A 90 -5.18 17.36 9.26
N THR A 91 -4.76 17.12 8.02
CA THR A 91 -3.36 16.96 7.65
C THR A 91 -3.05 17.91 6.49
N THR A 92 -1.86 18.49 6.49
CA THR A 92 -1.36 19.23 5.33
C THR A 92 -1.07 18.26 4.20
N ASN A 93 -1.40 18.70 2.98
CA ASN A 93 -0.98 18.04 1.75
C ASN A 93 0.36 18.66 1.36
N VAL A 94 1.45 17.95 1.64
CA VAL A 94 2.80 18.41 1.28
C VAL A 94 3.11 17.89 -0.11
N VAL A 95 3.56 18.78 -0.99
CA VAL A 95 4.02 18.45 -2.34
C VAL A 95 5.49 18.81 -2.40
N TYR A 96 6.34 17.82 -2.68
CA TYR A 96 7.77 18.03 -2.96
C TYR A 96 7.96 18.17 -4.47
N PRO A 97 8.22 19.38 -4.99
CA PRO A 97 8.40 19.61 -6.42
C PRO A 97 9.56 18.78 -7.01
N GLU A 98 10.57 18.47 -6.20
CA GLU A 98 11.77 17.71 -6.59
C GLU A 98 11.48 16.26 -7.02
N VAL A 99 10.28 15.75 -6.73
CA VAL A 99 9.87 14.38 -7.10
C VAL A 99 9.03 14.36 -8.38
N LEU A 100 8.62 15.54 -8.87
CA LEU A 100 7.84 15.71 -10.10
C LEU A 100 8.70 16.08 -11.32
N SER A 101 9.99 16.34 -11.11
CA SER A 101 11.03 16.58 -12.13
C SER A 101 11.74 15.30 -12.52
#